data_AF-W8FXA0-F1
#
_entry.id   AF-W8FXA0-F1
#
_cell.length_a   1.000
_cell.length_b   1.000
_cell.length_c   1.000
_cell.angle_alpha   90.00
_cell.angle_beta   90.00
_cell.angle_gamma   90.00
#
_symmetry.space_group_name_H-M   'P 1'
#
loop_
_entity.id
_entity.type
_entity.pdbx_description
1 polymer ?
#
loop_
_entity_poly.entity_id
_entity_poly.type
_entity_poly.pdbx_seq_one_letter_code
_entity_poly.pdbx_strand_id
1 'polypeptide(L)' 'VCVAETGDNFPGGMKCVTSGWGLTRYNAPDTPARLQQAALPLLTNDQCRRYWGNKITNLMICAGASGASSCMGDSGGPL' A
#
# COMPACT_ATOMS: atom_id res chain seq x y z
N VAL A 1 7.91 11.73 9.98
CA VAL A 1 7.40 10.35 10.10
C VAL A 1 8.05 9.71 11.32
N CYS A 2 7.31 8.92 12.08
CA CYS A 2 7.81 8.17 13.23
C CYS A 2 8.03 6.71 12.83
N VAL A 3 8.91 6.01 13.53
CA VAL A 3 9.15 4.58 13.33
C VAL A 3 8.28 3.80 14.32
N ALA A 4 7.61 2.75 13.85
CA ALA A 4 6.81 1.87 14.70
C ALA A 4 7.69 1.06 15.66
N GLU A 5 7.17 0.75 16.84
CA GLU A 5 7.80 -0.17 17.78
C GLU A 5 7.49 -1.64 17.42
N THR A 6 8.28 -2.57 17.94
CA THR A 6 8.11 -4.02 17.67
C THR A 6 6.79 -4.58 18.18
N GLY A 7 6.16 -3.92 19.15
CA GLY A 7 4.87 -4.31 19.72
C GLY A 7 3.67 -3.62 19.05
N ASP A 8 3.88 -2.69 18.12
CA ASP A 8 2.79 -1.99 17.47
C ASP A 8 1.96 -2.96 16.62
N ASN A 9 0.64 -2.88 16.79
CA ASN A 9 -0.30 -3.71 16.06
C ASN A 9 -1.15 -2.83 15.13
N PHE A 10 -1.10 -3.15 13.83
CA PHE A 10 -1.85 -2.46 12.78
C PHE A 10 -2.94 -3.40 12.25
N PRO A 11 -4.16 -3.37 12.83
CA PRO A 11 -5.21 -4.32 12.48
C PRO A 11 -5.77 -4.07 11.07
N GLY A 12 -6.30 -5.13 10.45
CA GLY A 12 -7.03 -5.02 9.20
C GLY A 12 -8.20 -4.02 9.31
N GLY A 13 -8.41 -3.23 8.26
CA GLY A 13 -9.39 -2.15 8.21
C GLY A 13 -8.91 -0.80 8.73
N MET A 14 -7.77 -0.74 9.46
CA MET A 14 -7.14 0.54 9.82
C MET A 14 -6.76 1.31 8.55
N LYS A 15 -7.04 2.61 8.50
CA LYS A 15 -6.70 3.45 7.34
C LYS A 15 -5.24 3.90 7.43
N CYS A 16 -4.50 3.72 6.35
CA CYS A 16 -3.17 4.29 6.14
C CYS A 16 -3.18 5.18 4.88
N VAL A 17 -2.06 5.86 4.63
CA VAL A 17 -1.90 6.77 3.51
C VAL A 17 -0.62 6.42 2.77
N THR A 18 -0.74 6.09 1.49
CA THR A 18 0.40 6.03 0.60
C THR A 18 0.45 7.29 -0.25
N SER A 19 1.66 7.72 -0.60
CA SER A 19 1.85 8.89 -1.45
C SER A 19 3.05 8.70 -2.37
N GLY A 20 2.96 9.20 -3.60
CA GLY A 20 4.03 9.08 -4.58
C GLY A 20 3.76 9.81 -5.89
N TRP A 21 4.71 9.69 -6.80
CA TRP A 21 4.65 10.21 -8.17
C TRP A 21 4.58 9.08 -9.21
N GLY A 22 4.20 7.87 -8.80
CA GLY A 22 3.94 6.77 -9.70
C GLY A 22 2.76 7.04 -10.64
N LEU A 23 2.57 6.11 -11.57
CA LEU A 23 1.47 6.16 -12.52
C LEU A 23 0.11 6.19 -11.79
N THR A 24 -0.81 7.02 -12.23
CA THR A 24 -2.17 7.06 -11.64
C THR A 24 -3.06 5.89 -12.09
N ARG A 25 -2.61 5.12 -13.08
CA ARG A 25 -3.21 3.87 -13.58
C ARG A 25 -2.18 3.07 -14.37
N TYR A 26 -2.40 1.77 -14.53
CA TYR A 26 -1.43 0.84 -15.14
C TYR A 26 -0.97 1.21 -16.57
N ASN A 27 -1.78 1.95 -17.33
CA ASN A 27 -1.51 2.36 -18.71
C ASN A 27 -1.43 3.90 -18.86
N ALA A 28 -1.15 4.62 -17.78
CA ALA A 28 -0.90 6.06 -17.90
C ALA A 28 0.35 6.29 -18.78
N PRO A 29 0.30 7.23 -19.74
CA PRO A 29 1.44 7.51 -20.61
C PRO A 29 2.60 8.15 -19.85
N ASP A 30 2.29 8.91 -18.79
CA ASP A 30 3.25 9.69 -18.02
C ASP A 30 2.92 9.65 -16.52
N THR A 31 3.91 9.98 -15.70
CA THR A 31 3.75 10.21 -14.26
C THR A 31 3.19 11.62 -13.97
N PRO A 32 2.45 11.81 -12.86
CA PRO A 32 1.87 13.11 -12.53
C PRO A 32 2.95 14.13 -12.12
N ALA A 33 2.75 15.40 -12.50
CA ALA A 33 3.64 16.50 -12.10
C ALA A 33 3.51 16.89 -10.61
N ARG A 34 2.46 16.43 -9.92
CA ARG A 34 2.21 16.69 -8.50
C ARG A 34 2.17 15.39 -7.73
N LEU A 35 2.61 15.43 -6.47
CA LEU A 35 2.49 14.32 -5.54
C LEU A 35 1.02 13.88 -5.44
N GLN A 36 0.79 12.59 -5.58
CA GLN A 36 -0.51 11.97 -5.34
C GLN A 36 -0.51 11.32 -3.95
N GLN A 37 -1.69 11.21 -3.36
CA GLN A 37 -1.90 10.46 -2.13
C GLN A 37 -3.21 9.69 -2.20
N ALA A 38 -3.24 8.52 -1.59
CA ALA A 38 -4.44 7.72 -1.45
C ALA A 38 -4.57 7.22 -0.01
N ALA A 39 -5.77 7.31 0.54
CA ALA A 39 -6.12 6.66 1.79
C ALA A 39 -6.68 5.27 1.48
N LEU A 40 -6.14 4.24 2.11
CA LEU A 40 -6.49 2.85 1.86
C LEU A 40 -6.56 2.07 3.18
N PRO A 41 -7.44 1.06 3.28
CA PRO A 41 -7.48 0.19 4.44
C PRO A 41 -6.33 -0.82 4.39
N LEU A 42 -5.79 -1.14 5.55
CA LEU A 42 -4.92 -2.30 5.74
C LEU A 42 -5.73 -3.58 5.57
N LEU A 43 -5.06 -4.61 5.04
CA LEU A 43 -5.58 -5.98 5.00
C LEU A 43 -4.76 -6.85 5.93
N THR A 44 -5.41 -7.85 6.53
CA THR A 44 -4.67 -8.88 7.26
C THR A 44 -3.86 -9.73 6.28
N ASN A 45 -2.74 -10.28 6.74
CA ASN A 45 -1.92 -11.18 5.91
C ASN A 45 -2.72 -12.39 5.42
N ASP A 46 -3.70 -12.88 6.19
CA ASP A 46 -4.62 -13.93 5.75
C ASP A 46 -5.48 -13.49 4.56
N GLN A 47 -6.00 -12.26 4.57
CA GLN A 47 -6.74 -11.73 3.42
C GLN A 47 -5.84 -11.66 2.19
N CYS A 48 -4.57 -11.24 2.33
CA CYS A 48 -3.63 -11.18 1.21
C CYS A 48 -3.25 -12.57 0.68
N ARG A 49 -3.04 -13.53 1.58
CA ARG A 49 -2.71 -14.91 1.22
C ARG A 49 -3.79 -15.57 0.38
N ARG A 50 -5.06 -15.16 0.49
CA ARG A 50 -6.14 -15.64 -0.40
C ARG A 50 -5.91 -15.30 -1.87
N TYR A 51 -5.19 -14.21 -2.16
CA TYR A 51 -4.90 -13.77 -3.53
C TYR A 51 -3.47 -14.14 -3.97
N TRP A 52 -2.50 -13.97 -3.08
CA TRP A 52 -1.07 -14.08 -3.39
C TRP A 52 -0.42 -15.37 -2.87
N GLY A 53 -1.14 -16.17 -2.09
CA GLY A 53 -0.65 -17.42 -1.51
C GLY A 53 0.60 -17.23 -0.64
N ASN A 54 1.54 -18.16 -0.76
CA ASN A 54 2.76 -18.22 0.05
C ASN A 54 3.77 -17.09 -0.26
N LYS A 55 3.47 -16.18 -1.18
CA LYS A 55 4.31 -15.00 -1.44
C LYS A 55 4.23 -13.96 -0.32
N ILE A 56 3.16 -13.99 0.48
CA ILE A 56 2.97 -13.09 1.62
C ILE A 56 3.60 -13.70 2.87
N THR A 57 4.63 -13.04 3.39
CA THR A 57 5.29 -13.43 4.65
C THR A 57 4.81 -12.55 5.81
N ASN A 58 5.18 -12.92 7.03
CA ASN A 58 4.84 -12.15 8.22
C ASN A 58 5.62 -10.82 8.35
N LEU A 59 6.59 -10.57 7.47
CA LEU A 59 7.36 -9.32 7.41
C LEU A 59 6.75 -8.30 6.44
N MET A 60 5.60 -8.62 5.85
CA MET A 60 4.89 -7.77 4.89
C MET A 60 3.61 -7.23 5.52
N ILE A 61 3.23 -6.03 5.10
CA ILE A 61 1.93 -5.41 5.37
C ILE A 61 1.24 -5.23 4.02
N CYS A 62 -0.06 -5.49 3.98
CA CYS A 62 -0.87 -5.23 2.82
C CYS A 62 -1.81 -4.06 3.06
N ALA A 63 -2.00 -3.27 2.02
CA ALA A 63 -3.00 -2.22 2.01
C ALA A 63 -3.60 -2.15 0.60
N GLY A 64 -4.90 -1.87 0.51
CA GLY A 64 -5.54 -1.64 -0.78
C GLY A 64 -7.06 -1.74 -0.70
N ALA A 65 -7.72 -1.06 -1.63
CA ALA A 65 -9.16 -1.19 -1.85
C ALA A 65 -9.48 -1.07 -3.34
N SER A 66 -10.72 -1.40 -3.70
CA SER A 66 -11.22 -1.16 -5.06
C SER A 66 -11.02 0.31 -5.43
N GLY A 67 -10.18 0.57 -6.45
CA GLY A 67 -9.91 1.91 -6.98
C GLY A 67 -8.82 2.71 -6.25
N ALA A 68 -8.20 2.19 -5.19
CA ALA A 68 -7.13 2.88 -4.46
C ALA A 68 -6.00 1.90 -4.10
N SER A 69 -4.83 2.13 -4.70
CA SER A 69 -3.59 1.36 -4.50
C SER A 69 -2.39 2.22 -4.91
N SER A 70 -1.18 1.80 -4.52
CA SER A 70 0.05 2.22 -5.20
C SER A 70 0.14 1.63 -6.61
N CYS A 71 0.96 2.24 -7.47
CA CYS A 71 1.20 1.78 -8.83
C CYS A 71 2.70 1.84 -9.20
N MET A 72 3.01 1.59 -10.47
CA MET A 72 4.38 1.61 -10.98
C MET A 72 5.01 3.00 -10.78
N GLY A 73 6.21 3.02 -10.21
CA GLY A 73 6.93 4.26 -9.87
C GLY A 73 6.76 4.72 -8.42
N ASP A 74 5.88 4.09 -7.62
CA ASP A 74 5.73 4.38 -6.19
C ASP A 74 6.67 3.54 -5.29
N SER A 75 7.50 2.67 -5.87
CA SER A 75 8.39 1.76 -5.14
C SER A 75 9.32 2.51 -4.17
N GLY A 76 9.30 2.11 -2.90
CA GLY A 76 10.09 2.74 -1.83
C GLY A 76 9.42 3.96 -1.18
N GLY A 77 8.22 4.36 -1.65
CA GLY A 77 7.41 5.40 -1.03
C GLY A 77 6.85 5.00 0.34
N PRO A 78 6.35 5.99 1.11
CA PRO A 78 5.77 5.74 2.41
C PRO A 78 4.42 5.01 2.31
N LEU A 79 4.12 4.27 3.38
CA LEU A 79 2.82 3.71 3.69
C LEU A 79 2.43 4.10 5.12
#